data_AF-A0A6N2K7J8-F1
#
_entry.id   AF-A0A6N2K7J8-F1
#
_cell.length_a   1.000
_cell.length_b   1.000
_cell.length_c   1.000
_cell.angle_alpha   90.00
_cell.angle_beta   90.00
_cell.angle_gamma   90.00
#
_symmetry.space_group_name_H-M   'P 1'
#
loop_
_entity.id
_entity.type
_entity.pdbx_description
1 polymer ?
#
loop_
_entity_poly.entity_id
_entity_poly.type
_entity_poly.pdbx_seq_one_letter_code
_entity_poly.pdbx_strand_id
1 'polypeptide(L)'
;MATCPMRFQRPWLLYILHLYILVNKNGALSPDGEALLRFRNAIISSDGILPLWRPEDTDPCNWRGVTCDLKTKRVIYLSLKNHKLSGPISPDLGKLEHLRVLALYNNNFYGTIPSELGNCTELQGIFLQSNYISGPIPGELGNLTVLQNLDISSNSLSGSIPSSLGKLNKLITFNVSNNFLIGPIPSDGVLINFADNSFTGNRDLCGKQINRTCRDDSGGSGTDGQPPTGQNQGGKKKYSGRLLISTSATIGALLLVALMCFWGCFLYKKFGKNESSSIAMDVSGGASIVMFHGDLPYSSKEIIKKLETLTEEHIIGSGGFGTVYKLEMDDGSIFALKRIVKMDDGFDRFFERELEILGSIKHRYLVNLRGYCNSPTSKLLMYDFLSGGSLDEALHERSEQLDWDARLTIIMGAAKGLAYLHHDCSPRIIHRDIKSSNILLDGNLEARVTDFGLAKLLGDEESHITTIVAGTFGYLAPEYMQSGRATEKTDVYSFGVLVLEVLSGKRPTDASFIEKGLNIVGWRIDHGKLLIQTVRGCR
;
A
#
# COMPACT_ATOMS: atom_id res chain seq x y z
N MET A 1 77.05 47.06 6.96
CA MET A 1 75.95 46.22 6.46
C MET A 1 75.64 45.18 7.54
N ALA A 2 74.63 45.43 8.37
CA ALA A 2 74.23 44.54 9.45
C ALA A 2 73.00 43.74 9.01
N THR A 3 73.12 42.41 8.99
CA THR A 3 72.01 41.47 8.79
C THR A 3 71.26 41.29 10.11
N CYS A 4 69.99 41.66 10.14
CA CYS A 4 69.07 41.37 11.26
C CYS A 4 68.03 40.33 10.79
N PRO A 5 67.88 39.17 11.47
CA PRO A 5 66.87 38.19 11.09
C PRO A 5 65.54 38.52 11.75
N MET A 6 64.51 38.83 10.95
CA MET A 6 63.14 38.89 11.47
C MET A 6 62.63 37.46 11.73
N ARG A 7 62.47 37.16 13.02
CA ARG A 7 61.85 35.97 13.58
C ARG A 7 60.36 35.96 13.20
N PHE A 8 59.94 34.97 12.40
CA PHE A 8 58.55 34.75 12.02
C PHE A 8 57.67 34.54 13.27
N GLN A 9 56.67 35.41 13.48
CA GLN A 9 55.56 35.19 14.40
C GLN A 9 54.63 34.09 13.86
N ARG A 10 55.06 32.82 13.89
CA ARG A 10 54.19 31.65 13.65
C ARG A 10 53.43 31.10 14.87
N PRO A 11 53.70 31.43 16.16
CA PRO A 11 52.98 30.78 17.25
C PRO A 11 51.57 31.34 17.46
N TRP A 12 51.30 32.60 17.12
CA TRP A 12 49.99 33.23 17.37
C TRP A 12 48.87 32.71 16.46
N LEU A 13 49.16 32.48 15.17
CA LEU A 13 48.21 31.90 14.23
C LEU A 13 47.91 30.43 14.57
N LEU A 14 48.90 29.66 15.00
CA LEU A 14 48.69 28.30 15.47
C LEU A 14 47.94 28.28 16.80
N TYR A 15 48.18 29.23 17.71
CA TYR A 15 47.44 29.33 18.98
C TYR A 15 45.99 29.78 18.78
N ILE A 16 45.74 30.70 17.84
CA ILE A 16 44.38 31.11 17.43
C ILE A 16 43.68 29.98 16.71
N LEU A 17 44.36 29.23 15.84
CA LEU A 17 43.81 28.03 15.20
C LEU A 17 43.55 26.92 16.22
N HIS A 18 44.42 26.74 17.22
CA HIS A 18 44.22 25.77 18.30
C HIS A 18 43.09 26.19 19.24
N LEU A 19 42.97 27.49 19.56
CA LEU A 19 41.84 28.06 20.30
C LEU A 19 40.55 28.00 19.48
N TYR A 20 40.60 28.18 18.16
CA TYR A 20 39.45 28.03 17.27
C TYR A 20 39.02 26.55 17.18
N ILE A 21 39.97 25.60 17.14
CA ILE A 21 39.71 24.16 17.17
C ILE A 21 39.26 23.69 18.58
N LEU A 22 39.73 24.33 19.65
CA LEU A 22 39.31 24.05 21.04
C LEU A 22 37.96 24.69 21.41
N VAL A 23 37.63 25.85 20.83
CA VAL A 23 36.35 26.55 20.97
C VAL A 23 35.27 25.90 20.09
N ASN A 24 35.66 25.28 18.97
CA ASN A 24 34.78 24.50 18.10
C ASN A 24 34.84 23.00 18.39
N LYS A 25 34.84 22.62 19.68
CA LYS A 25 34.28 21.33 20.08
C LYS A 25 32.76 21.44 19.89
N ASN A 26 32.30 21.29 18.65
CA ASN A 26 30.90 20.96 18.38
C ASN A 26 30.62 19.69 19.18
N GLY A 27 29.83 19.82 20.24
CA GLY A 27 29.39 18.67 21.02
C GLY A 27 28.73 17.69 20.06
N ALA A 28 29.20 16.45 20.03
CA ALA A 28 28.52 15.42 19.28
C ALA A 28 27.07 15.35 19.78
N LEU A 29 26.12 15.25 18.85
CA LEU A 29 24.70 15.09 19.16
C LEU A 29 24.51 13.97 20.19
N SER A 30 23.63 14.19 21.16
CA SER A 30 23.38 13.20 22.21
C SER A 30 22.96 11.83 21.62
N PRO A 31 23.19 10.71 22.33
CA PRO A 31 22.79 9.39 21.85
C PRO A 31 21.30 9.28 21.50
N ASP A 32 20.44 10.01 22.22
CA ASP A 32 19.01 10.08 21.90
C ASP A 32 18.75 10.86 20.62
N GLY A 33 19.51 11.95 20.40
CA GLY A 33 19.45 12.70 19.15
C GLY A 33 19.89 11.85 17.96
N GLU A 34 20.94 11.04 18.09
CA GLU A 34 21.39 10.11 17.03
C GLU A 34 20.33 9.04 16.74
N ALA A 35 19.72 8.46 17.77
CA ALA A 35 18.61 7.51 17.61
C ALA A 35 17.41 8.15 16.89
N LEU A 36 17.06 9.39 17.26
CA LEU A 36 15.99 10.15 16.64
C LEU A 36 16.34 10.61 15.21
N LEU A 37 17.60 10.87 14.88
CA LEU A 37 18.03 11.12 13.49
C LEU A 37 17.91 9.87 12.63
N ARG A 38 18.27 8.69 13.15
CA ARG A 38 18.06 7.43 12.43
C ARG A 38 16.59 7.15 12.19
N PHE A 39 15.76 7.43 13.19
CA PHE A 39 14.31 7.42 13.00
C PHE A 39 13.90 8.41 11.91
N ARG A 40 14.30 9.68 11.99
CA ARG A 40 14.02 10.71 10.97
C ARG A 40 14.44 10.26 9.57
N ASN A 41 15.61 9.67 9.41
CA ASN A 41 16.12 9.22 8.11
C ASN A 41 15.32 8.05 7.53
N ALA A 42 14.63 7.29 8.38
CA ALA A 42 13.68 6.26 7.96
C ALA A 42 12.28 6.84 7.64
N ILE A 43 11.99 8.09 8.02
CA ILE A 43 10.68 8.72 7.84
C ILE A 43 10.66 9.63 6.61
N ILE A 44 9.69 9.37 5.74
CA ILE A 44 9.26 10.21 4.63
C ILE A 44 8.16 11.14 5.18
N SER A 45 8.45 12.44 5.31
CA SER A 45 7.55 13.44 5.91
C SER A 45 7.04 14.41 4.86
N SER A 46 5.73 14.61 4.80
CA SER A 46 5.07 15.55 3.86
C SER A 46 4.63 16.87 4.51
N ASP A 47 4.80 17.03 5.82
CA ASP A 47 4.17 18.10 6.60
C ASP A 47 5.15 19.11 7.22
N GLY A 48 6.45 18.89 7.04
CA GLY A 48 7.50 19.80 7.50
C GLY A 48 7.79 19.77 9.00
N ILE A 49 7.34 18.76 9.76
CA ILE A 49 7.69 18.65 11.20
C ILE A 49 9.14 18.25 11.45
N LEU A 50 9.67 17.31 10.66
CA LEU A 50 11.00 16.72 10.83
C LEU A 50 12.19 17.54 10.26
N PRO A 51 12.05 18.41 9.24
CA PRO A 51 13.14 19.28 8.79
C PRO A 51 13.74 20.19 9.87
N LEU A 52 13.05 20.39 10.99
CA LEU A 52 13.53 21.17 12.14
C LEU A 52 14.44 20.37 13.09
N TRP A 53 14.65 19.08 12.86
CA TRP A 53 15.51 18.22 13.68
C TRP A 53 16.94 18.28 13.14
N ARG A 54 17.76 19.20 13.64
CA ARG A 54 19.06 19.53 13.06
C ARG A 54 20.18 18.70 13.66
N PRO A 55 21.05 18.06 12.84
CA PRO A 55 22.19 17.30 13.36
C PRO A 55 23.24 18.18 14.05
N GLU A 56 23.19 19.50 13.85
CA GLU A 56 24.06 20.46 14.51
C GLU A 56 23.63 20.80 15.94
N ASP A 57 22.42 20.42 16.37
CA ASP A 57 21.96 20.64 17.74
C ASP A 57 22.73 19.75 18.73
N THR A 58 22.95 20.24 19.96
CA THR A 58 23.64 19.46 21.00
C THR A 58 22.78 18.31 21.53
N ASP A 59 21.46 18.49 21.51
CA ASP A 59 20.47 17.53 22.00
C ASP A 59 19.13 17.76 21.28
N PRO A 60 18.25 16.74 21.25
CA PRO A 60 16.98 16.83 20.54
C PRO A 60 15.88 17.54 21.33
N CYS A 61 16.17 18.17 22.48
CA CYS A 61 15.12 18.63 23.40
C CYS A 61 14.33 19.84 22.89
N ASN A 62 14.86 20.54 21.87
CA ASN A 62 14.16 21.61 21.16
C ASN A 62 13.46 21.14 19.89
N TRP A 63 13.58 19.85 19.53
CA TRP A 63 12.97 19.30 18.33
C TRP A 63 11.46 19.19 18.51
N ARG A 64 10.72 19.63 17.49
CA ARG A 64 9.25 19.58 17.52
C ARG A 64 8.80 18.12 17.66
N GLY A 65 7.92 17.87 18.63
CA GLY A 65 7.42 16.53 18.96
C GLY A 65 8.29 15.75 19.94
N VAL A 66 9.43 16.29 20.37
CA VAL A 66 10.32 15.68 21.38
C VAL A 66 10.17 16.42 22.69
N THR A 67 10.14 15.69 23.81
CA THR A 67 10.23 16.26 25.16
C THR A 67 11.27 15.50 25.96
N CYS A 68 12.17 16.25 26.60
CA CYS A 68 13.22 15.70 27.45
C CYS A 68 12.94 15.94 28.93
N ASP A 69 13.56 15.10 29.77
CA ASP A 69 13.63 15.35 31.21
C ASP A 69 14.46 16.61 31.49
N LEU A 70 13.97 17.45 32.40
CA LEU A 70 14.60 18.74 32.70
C LEU A 70 16.00 18.61 33.33
N LYS A 71 16.26 17.51 34.04
CA LYS A 71 17.52 17.27 34.75
C LYS A 71 18.49 16.47 33.91
N THR A 72 18.04 15.35 33.32
CA THR A 72 18.94 14.42 32.62
C THR A 72 19.09 14.71 31.14
N LYS A 73 18.22 15.56 30.57
CA LYS A 73 18.17 15.85 29.12
C LYS A 73 17.95 14.61 28.24
N ARG A 74 17.47 13.50 28.82
CA ARG A 74 17.08 12.28 28.10
C ARG A 74 15.67 12.43 27.55
N VAL A 75 15.40 11.86 26.39
CA VAL A 75 14.09 11.90 25.74
C VAL A 75 13.09 11.04 26.53
N ILE A 76 11.98 11.66 26.95
CA ILE A 76 10.93 11.01 27.75
C ILE A 76 9.58 10.96 27.00
N TYR A 77 9.32 11.84 26.04
CA TYR A 77 8.15 11.76 25.18
C TYR A 77 8.55 11.99 23.72
N LEU A 78 8.04 11.13 22.83
CA LEU A 78 8.05 11.34 21.39
C LEU A 78 6.62 11.32 20.87
N SER A 79 6.14 12.46 20.37
CA SER A 79 4.78 12.64 19.86
C SER A 79 4.80 13.26 18.46
N LEU A 80 4.49 12.44 17.47
CA LEU A 80 4.44 12.79 16.05
C LEU A 80 3.13 12.37 15.39
N LYS A 81 2.02 12.45 16.12
CA LYS A 81 0.66 12.09 15.67
C LYS A 81 0.06 13.07 14.65
N ASN A 82 -0.76 12.61 13.72
CA ASN A 82 -1.50 13.43 12.73
C ASN A 82 -0.60 14.28 11.79
N HIS A 83 0.54 13.74 11.39
CA HIS A 83 1.53 14.46 10.57
C HIS A 83 1.72 13.84 9.18
N LYS A 84 0.86 12.87 8.81
CA LYS A 84 0.92 12.11 7.54
C LYS A 84 2.29 11.46 7.29
N LEU A 85 3.07 11.23 8.35
CA LEU A 85 4.40 10.66 8.27
C LEU A 85 4.33 9.25 7.71
N SER A 86 5.18 8.91 6.74
CA SER A 86 5.28 7.58 6.17
C SER A 86 6.68 7.01 6.35
N GLY A 87 6.82 5.69 6.32
CA GLY A 87 8.09 5.00 6.59
C GLY A 87 7.95 3.93 7.66
N PRO A 88 8.97 3.09 7.84
CA PRO A 88 9.01 2.14 8.95
C PRO A 88 9.30 2.82 10.29
N ILE A 89 8.81 2.23 11.38
CA ILE A 89 9.25 2.59 12.72
C ILE A 89 10.68 2.09 12.89
N SER A 90 11.66 2.98 13.04
CA SER A 90 13.06 2.58 13.17
C SER A 90 13.30 1.77 14.47
N PRO A 91 14.05 0.65 14.42
CA PRO A 91 14.46 -0.10 15.61
C PRO A 91 15.34 0.73 16.55
N ASP A 92 16.00 1.78 16.03
CA ASP A 92 16.82 2.70 16.85
C ASP A 92 16.01 3.44 17.91
N LEU A 93 14.68 3.54 17.79
CA LEU A 93 13.84 4.07 18.87
C LEU A 93 13.97 3.24 20.16
N GLY A 94 14.34 1.95 20.06
CA GLY A 94 14.64 1.08 21.21
C GLY A 94 15.87 1.52 22.01
N LYS A 95 16.68 2.46 21.50
CA LYS A 95 17.83 3.05 22.22
C LYS A 95 17.44 4.20 23.14
N LEU A 96 16.19 4.65 23.09
CA LEU A 96 15.67 5.71 23.97
C LEU A 96 15.27 5.12 25.32
N GLU A 97 16.25 4.77 26.14
CA GLU A 97 16.07 3.98 27.38
C GLU A 97 15.08 4.60 28.39
N HIS A 98 14.95 5.93 28.40
CA HIS A 98 14.06 6.67 29.30
C HIS A 98 12.73 7.08 28.65
N LEU A 99 12.43 6.60 27.44
CA LEU A 99 11.20 6.95 26.75
C LEU A 99 9.99 6.44 27.53
N ARG A 100 9.06 7.34 27.86
CA ARG A 100 7.82 7.04 28.62
C ARG A 100 6.60 6.98 27.72
N VAL A 101 6.56 7.79 26.67
CA VAL A 101 5.44 7.77 25.71
C VAL A 101 5.94 7.85 24.29
N LEU A 102 5.46 6.92 23.47
CA LEU A 102 5.59 6.91 22.02
C LEU A 102 4.22 7.08 21.38
N ALA A 103 3.98 8.24 20.74
CA ALA A 103 2.72 8.55 20.06
C ALA A 103 2.95 8.82 18.57
N LEU A 104 2.64 7.83 17.73
CA LEU A 104 2.81 7.84 16.27
C LEU A 104 1.48 7.61 15.52
N TYR A 105 0.35 7.61 16.22
CA TYR A 105 -0.97 7.32 15.66
C TYR A 105 -1.46 8.34 14.61
N ASN A 106 -2.41 7.91 13.77
CA ASN A 106 -2.97 8.68 12.65
C ASN A 106 -1.87 9.21 11.69
N ASN A 107 -1.04 8.30 11.20
CA ASN A 107 -0.02 8.56 10.20
C ASN A 107 -0.07 7.46 9.12
N ASN A 108 0.96 7.39 8.29
CA ASN A 108 1.12 6.41 7.23
C ASN A 108 2.31 5.45 7.51
N PHE A 109 2.61 5.17 8.79
CA PHE A 109 3.71 4.25 9.16
C PHE A 109 3.40 2.83 8.69
N TYR A 110 4.40 2.11 8.18
CA TYR A 110 4.27 0.74 7.67
C TYR A 110 5.43 -0.15 8.17
N GLY A 111 5.51 -1.40 7.73
CA GLY A 111 6.50 -2.36 8.26
C GLY A 111 6.08 -2.93 9.61
N THR A 112 7.00 -3.47 10.39
CA THR A 112 6.71 -4.14 11.67
C THR A 112 6.87 -3.21 12.87
N ILE A 113 6.23 -3.54 13.99
CA ILE A 113 6.62 -2.96 15.29
C ILE A 113 8.01 -3.53 15.64
N PRO A 114 9.04 -2.70 15.87
CA PRO A 114 10.37 -3.21 16.20
C PRO A 114 10.37 -3.89 17.57
N SER A 115 10.98 -5.08 17.66
CA SER A 115 11.17 -5.80 18.93
C SER A 115 12.03 -5.00 19.92
N GLU A 116 12.92 -4.15 19.42
CA GLU A 116 13.82 -3.28 20.17
C GLU A 116 13.08 -2.27 21.05
N LEU A 117 11.81 -1.96 20.75
CA LEU A 117 10.98 -1.15 21.64
C LEU A 117 10.79 -1.81 23.02
N GLY A 118 10.96 -3.14 23.12
CA GLY A 118 11.00 -3.87 24.39
C GLY A 118 12.16 -3.47 25.32
N ASN A 119 13.18 -2.76 24.81
CA ASN A 119 14.31 -2.26 25.61
C ASN A 119 13.99 -0.97 26.37
N CYS A 120 12.95 -0.22 25.95
CA CYS A 120 12.54 1.03 26.59
C CYS A 120 11.70 0.76 27.85
N THR A 121 12.32 0.17 28.89
CA THR A 121 11.62 -0.36 30.07
C THR A 121 10.84 0.68 30.90
N GLU A 122 11.04 1.97 30.68
CA GLU A 122 10.25 3.07 31.28
C GLU A 122 8.95 3.40 30.50
N LEU A 123 8.68 2.77 29.35
CA LEU A 123 7.50 3.04 28.54
C LEU A 123 6.20 2.79 29.32
N GLN A 124 5.38 3.84 29.38
CA GLN A 124 4.04 3.87 29.99
C GLN A 124 2.93 3.91 28.94
N GLY A 125 3.21 4.43 27.73
CA GLY A 125 2.23 4.54 26.66
C GLY A 125 2.80 4.32 25.27
N ILE A 126 2.18 3.42 24.51
CA ILE A 126 2.46 3.18 23.09
C ILE A 126 1.15 3.38 22.32
N PHE A 127 1.15 4.36 21.41
CA PHE A 127 -0.01 4.73 20.59
C PHE A 127 0.37 4.72 19.11
N LEU A 128 0.04 3.64 18.42
CA LEU A 128 0.37 3.39 17.01
C LEU A 128 -0.88 3.22 16.13
N GLN A 129 -2.07 3.46 16.67
CA GLN A 129 -3.33 3.21 15.96
C GLN A 129 -3.51 4.04 14.69
N SER A 130 -4.32 3.54 13.75
CA SER A 130 -4.59 4.19 12.47
C SER A 130 -3.32 4.46 11.66
N ASN A 131 -2.59 3.39 11.36
CA ASN A 131 -1.43 3.36 10.49
C ASN A 131 -1.54 2.12 9.56
N TYR A 132 -0.49 1.81 8.80
CA TYR A 132 -0.39 0.63 7.94
C TYR A 132 0.63 -0.39 8.47
N ILE A 133 0.83 -0.46 9.79
CA ILE A 133 1.80 -1.34 10.44
C ILE A 133 1.34 -2.79 10.29
N SER A 134 2.25 -3.70 9.97
CA SER A 134 1.98 -5.09 9.61
C SER A 134 2.92 -6.06 10.34
N GLY A 135 2.76 -7.37 10.13
CA GLY A 135 3.54 -8.40 10.81
C GLY A 135 3.07 -8.67 12.25
N PRO A 136 3.83 -9.49 13.02
CA PRO A 136 3.43 -9.90 14.35
C PRO A 136 3.58 -8.80 15.40
N ILE A 137 2.80 -8.89 16.47
CA ILE A 137 3.06 -8.13 17.70
C ILE A 137 4.30 -8.74 18.36
N PRO A 138 5.40 -7.98 18.59
CA PRO A 138 6.61 -8.53 19.20
C PRO A 138 6.35 -9.00 20.63
N GLY A 139 6.82 -10.20 20.97
CA GLY A 139 6.69 -10.74 22.32
C GLY A 139 7.49 -9.93 23.35
N GLU A 140 8.53 -9.24 22.89
CA GLU A 140 9.44 -8.37 23.64
C GLU A 140 8.73 -7.17 24.28
N LEU A 141 7.56 -6.75 23.74
CA LEU A 141 6.73 -5.74 24.40
C LEU A 141 6.24 -6.19 25.79
N GLY A 142 6.24 -7.50 26.06
CA GLY A 142 5.99 -8.06 27.39
C GLY A 142 7.06 -7.73 28.44
N ASN A 143 8.23 -7.19 28.04
CA ASN A 143 9.26 -6.71 28.97
C ASN A 143 8.92 -5.34 29.60
N LEU A 144 7.94 -4.62 29.05
CA LEU A 144 7.57 -3.27 29.46
C LEU A 144 6.67 -3.28 30.70
N THR A 145 7.18 -3.77 31.83
CA THR A 145 6.40 -4.04 33.06
C THR A 145 5.70 -2.84 33.68
N VAL A 146 6.04 -1.61 33.26
CA VAL A 146 5.37 -0.36 33.70
C VAL A 146 4.38 0.21 32.68
N LEU A 147 4.15 -0.47 31.55
CA LEU A 147 3.25 -0.04 30.49
C LEU A 147 1.81 0.03 30.99
N GLN A 148 1.16 1.17 30.75
CA GLN A 148 -0.21 1.46 31.14
C GLN A 148 -1.16 1.52 29.94
N ASN A 149 -0.65 1.96 28.78
CA ASN A 149 -1.48 2.16 27.60
C ASN A 149 -0.83 1.53 26.38
N LEU A 150 -1.55 0.64 25.72
CA LEU A 150 -1.16 0.04 24.45
C LEU A 150 -2.32 0.11 23.47
N ASP A 151 -2.24 1.03 22.51
CA ASP A 151 -3.19 1.12 21.39
C ASP A 151 -2.45 0.91 20.07
N ILE A 152 -2.69 -0.25 19.47
CA ILE A 152 -2.14 -0.68 18.17
C ILE A 152 -3.27 -1.06 17.21
N SER A 153 -4.48 -0.55 17.48
CA SER A 153 -5.67 -0.83 16.69
C SER A 153 -5.64 -0.20 15.29
N SER A 154 -6.52 -0.65 14.39
CA SER A 154 -6.68 -0.07 13.04
C SER A 154 -5.35 -0.02 12.28
N ASN A 155 -4.74 -1.21 12.14
CA ASN A 155 -3.50 -1.46 11.44
C ASN A 155 -3.65 -2.77 10.63
N SER A 156 -2.54 -3.32 10.13
CA SER A 156 -2.48 -4.59 9.41
C SER A 156 -1.69 -5.67 10.17
N LEU A 157 -1.67 -5.62 11.51
CA LEU A 157 -0.94 -6.58 12.35
C LEU A 157 -1.53 -7.98 12.20
N SER A 158 -0.68 -9.01 12.22
CA SER A 158 -1.04 -10.40 11.94
C SER A 158 -0.43 -11.36 12.98
N GLY A 159 -0.76 -12.64 12.92
CA GLY A 159 -0.30 -13.63 13.90
C GLY A 159 -1.08 -13.59 15.21
N SER A 160 -0.58 -14.28 16.23
CA SER A 160 -1.24 -14.39 17.54
C SER A 160 -0.92 -13.22 18.46
N ILE A 161 -1.83 -12.91 19.39
CA ILE A 161 -1.54 -12.02 20.52
C ILE A 161 -0.53 -12.73 21.45
N PRO A 162 0.69 -12.19 21.66
CA PRO A 162 1.68 -12.84 22.52
C PRO A 162 1.20 -12.96 23.96
N SER A 163 1.32 -14.15 24.55
CA SER A 163 0.98 -14.37 25.97
C SER A 163 1.84 -13.55 26.93
N SER A 164 3.02 -13.10 26.50
CA SER A 164 3.87 -12.19 27.28
C SER A 164 3.17 -10.87 27.62
N LEU A 165 2.24 -10.39 26.79
CA LEU A 165 1.44 -9.20 27.09
C LEU A 165 0.49 -9.40 28.27
N GLY A 166 0.09 -10.65 28.55
CA GLY A 166 -0.68 -11.00 29.75
C GLY A 166 0.03 -10.68 31.06
N LYS A 167 1.38 -10.58 31.04
CA LYS A 167 2.21 -10.28 32.22
C LYS A 167 2.25 -8.79 32.60
N LEU A 168 1.70 -7.91 31.76
CA LEU A 168 1.75 -6.46 31.95
C LEU A 168 0.71 -5.98 32.97
N ASN A 169 0.95 -6.26 34.25
CA ASN A 169 -0.04 -6.03 35.32
C ASN A 169 -0.44 -4.57 35.57
N LYS A 170 0.27 -3.59 34.97
CA LYS A 170 -0.06 -2.15 35.07
C LYS A 170 -0.89 -1.65 33.89
N LEU A 171 -1.26 -2.50 32.93
CA LEU A 171 -1.99 -2.12 31.74
C LEU A 171 -3.42 -1.71 32.08
N ILE A 172 -3.77 -0.46 31.74
CA ILE A 172 -5.07 0.18 31.98
C ILE A 172 -5.87 0.23 30.68
N THR A 173 -5.19 0.50 29.56
CA THR A 173 -5.81 0.49 28.24
C THR A 173 -5.05 -0.46 27.32
N PHE A 174 -5.81 -1.30 26.63
CA PHE A 174 -5.31 -2.24 25.65
C PHE A 174 -6.28 -2.25 24.48
N ASN A 175 -5.79 -2.00 23.27
CA ASN A 175 -6.61 -2.04 22.08
C ASN A 175 -5.82 -2.58 20.89
N VAL A 176 -6.27 -3.72 20.38
CA VAL A 176 -5.72 -4.41 19.22
C VAL A 176 -6.78 -4.61 18.13
N SER A 177 -7.92 -3.93 18.26
CA SER A 177 -9.04 -4.05 17.33
C SER A 177 -8.68 -3.65 15.91
N ASN A 178 -9.44 -4.12 14.92
CA ASN A 178 -9.27 -3.79 13.50
C ASN A 178 -7.84 -4.09 12.99
N ASN A 179 -7.41 -5.33 13.14
CA ASN A 179 -6.18 -5.89 12.58
C ASN A 179 -6.48 -7.27 11.96
N PHE A 180 -5.45 -8.02 11.57
CA PHE A 180 -5.52 -9.39 11.05
C PHE A 180 -5.00 -10.42 12.08
N LEU A 181 -5.20 -10.20 13.37
CA LEU A 181 -4.76 -11.11 14.42
C LEU A 181 -5.57 -12.41 14.41
N ILE A 182 -4.92 -13.53 14.71
CA ILE A 182 -5.49 -14.88 14.63
C ILE A 182 -5.24 -15.68 15.92
N GLY A 183 -6.03 -16.72 16.14
CA GLY A 183 -5.81 -17.69 17.22
C GLY A 183 -6.41 -17.27 18.56
N PRO A 184 -6.07 -17.99 19.64
CA PRO A 184 -6.65 -17.76 20.95
C PRO A 184 -6.15 -16.43 21.54
N ILE A 185 -7.07 -15.64 22.09
CA ILE A 185 -6.73 -14.53 22.98
C ILE A 185 -6.21 -15.16 24.28
N PRO A 186 -4.98 -14.84 24.73
CA PRO A 186 -4.43 -15.39 25.97
C PRO A 186 -5.41 -15.19 27.12
N SER A 187 -5.79 -16.30 27.77
CA SER A 187 -6.78 -16.30 28.86
C SER A 187 -6.14 -16.13 30.25
N ASP A 188 -4.83 -15.91 30.29
CA ASP A 188 -4.03 -15.67 31.48
C ASP A 188 -3.65 -14.19 31.64
N GLY A 189 -3.45 -13.77 32.89
CA GLY A 189 -2.97 -12.44 33.23
C GLY A 189 -4.00 -11.32 33.00
N VAL A 190 -3.52 -10.11 32.70
CA VAL A 190 -4.35 -8.89 32.62
C VAL A 190 -5.32 -8.88 31.43
N LEU A 191 -5.04 -9.65 30.37
CA LEU A 191 -5.78 -9.59 29.10
C LEU A 191 -7.23 -10.07 29.21
N ILE A 192 -7.57 -10.85 30.24
CA ILE A 192 -8.95 -11.29 30.50
C ILE A 192 -9.87 -10.15 30.96
N ASN A 193 -9.30 -9.05 31.45
CA ASN A 193 -10.06 -7.94 32.04
C ASN A 193 -10.48 -6.88 31.02
N PHE A 194 -9.98 -6.93 29.78
CA PHE A 194 -10.34 -5.96 28.74
C PHE A 194 -11.64 -6.34 28.05
N ALA A 195 -12.42 -5.32 27.68
CA ALA A 195 -13.70 -5.48 27.02
C ALA A 195 -13.55 -6.04 25.59
N ASP A 196 -14.63 -6.64 25.09
CA ASP A 196 -14.71 -7.22 23.75
C ASP A 196 -14.27 -6.27 22.64
N ASN A 197 -14.61 -4.98 22.76
CA ASN A 197 -14.23 -3.91 21.84
C ASN A 197 -12.72 -3.73 21.65
N SER A 198 -11.90 -4.21 22.58
CA SER A 198 -10.43 -4.16 22.50
C SER A 198 -9.88 -5.15 21.48
N PHE A 199 -10.71 -6.11 21.04
CA PHE A 199 -10.31 -7.24 20.18
C PHE A 199 -11.14 -7.34 18.88
N THR A 200 -12.22 -6.56 18.74
CA THR A 200 -13.13 -6.60 17.57
C THR A 200 -12.40 -6.30 16.25
N GLY A 201 -12.98 -6.69 15.12
CA GLY A 201 -12.37 -6.43 13.80
C GLY A 201 -11.23 -7.39 13.42
N ASN A 202 -10.79 -8.27 14.32
CA ASN A 202 -9.89 -9.39 14.02
C ASN A 202 -10.73 -10.66 13.74
N ARG A 203 -10.79 -11.10 12.48
CA ARG A 203 -11.75 -12.14 12.06
C ARG A 203 -11.52 -13.50 12.74
N ASP A 204 -10.26 -13.90 12.89
CA ASP A 204 -9.88 -15.24 13.32
C ASP A 204 -9.37 -15.31 14.77
N LEU A 205 -9.60 -14.26 15.57
CA LEU A 205 -9.46 -14.35 17.02
C LEU A 205 -10.61 -15.17 17.64
N CYS A 206 -10.27 -15.95 18.66
CA CYS A 206 -11.19 -16.72 19.47
C CYS A 206 -10.81 -16.62 20.96
N GLY A 207 -11.75 -16.82 21.86
CA GLY A 207 -11.53 -16.72 23.30
C GLY A 207 -12.76 -16.26 24.08
N LYS A 208 -12.69 -16.38 25.41
CA LYS A 208 -13.78 -16.01 26.32
C LYS A 208 -14.09 -14.51 26.28
N GLN A 209 -13.08 -13.68 26.05
CA GLN A 209 -13.12 -12.22 26.02
C GLN A 209 -14.08 -11.68 24.95
N ILE A 210 -14.24 -12.41 23.84
CA ILE A 210 -15.11 -12.05 22.71
C ILE A 210 -16.25 -13.07 22.49
N ASN A 211 -16.47 -13.96 23.45
CA ASN A 211 -17.47 -15.03 23.40
C ASN A 211 -17.40 -15.86 22.09
N ARG A 212 -16.19 -16.24 21.68
CA ARG A 212 -15.97 -17.12 20.51
C ARG A 212 -15.20 -18.37 20.91
N THR A 213 -15.68 -19.54 20.52
CA THR A 213 -15.00 -20.82 20.77
C THR A 213 -13.83 -20.98 19.82
N CYS A 214 -12.65 -21.34 20.34
CA CYS A 214 -11.53 -21.75 19.51
C CYS A 214 -11.79 -23.14 18.93
N ARG A 215 -11.45 -23.34 17.65
CA ARG A 215 -11.44 -24.68 17.06
C ARG A 215 -10.18 -25.39 17.56
N ASP A 216 -10.35 -26.54 18.19
CA ASP A 216 -9.24 -27.39 18.56
C ASP A 216 -8.72 -28.11 17.32
N ASP A 217 -7.43 -27.90 17.00
CA ASP A 217 -6.72 -28.70 15.99
C ASP A 217 -6.51 -30.11 16.54
N SER A 218 -7.51 -30.96 16.36
CA SER A 218 -7.39 -32.40 16.49
C SER A 218 -8.13 -33.03 15.32
N GLY A 219 -7.36 -33.44 14.32
CA GLY A 219 -7.86 -34.16 13.16
C GLY A 219 -8.58 -35.45 13.56
N GLY A 220 -9.79 -35.63 13.02
CA GLY A 220 -10.57 -36.85 13.14
C GLY A 220 -11.50 -36.97 11.93
N SER A 221 -11.11 -37.83 10.99
CA SER A 221 -11.97 -38.37 9.94
C SER A 221 -13.23 -38.99 10.54
N GLY A 222 -14.40 -38.69 9.97
CA GLY A 222 -15.68 -39.29 10.39
C GLY A 222 -16.84 -38.86 9.50
N THR A 223 -17.37 -39.82 8.77
CA THR A 223 -18.47 -39.80 7.80
C THR A 223 -19.85 -39.47 8.38
N ASP A 224 -20.72 -38.99 7.49
CA ASP A 224 -22.19 -39.13 7.43
C ASP A 224 -23.10 -38.53 8.52
N GLY A 225 -24.17 -37.89 8.02
CA GLY A 225 -25.53 -38.23 8.48
C GLY A 225 -26.29 -37.24 9.35
N GLN A 226 -27.09 -36.40 8.68
CA GLN A 226 -28.43 -35.93 9.07
C GLN A 226 -28.64 -34.83 10.14
N PRO A 227 -29.74 -34.05 10.01
CA PRO A 227 -29.99 -32.82 10.74
C PRO A 227 -30.77 -33.08 12.04
N PRO A 228 -30.67 -32.20 13.07
CA PRO A 228 -31.44 -32.41 14.28
C PRO A 228 -32.86 -31.85 14.11
N THR A 229 -33.81 -32.78 14.12
CA THR A 229 -35.18 -32.58 14.62
C THR A 229 -35.13 -32.14 16.09
N GLY A 230 -35.94 -31.14 16.43
CA GLY A 230 -35.93 -30.54 17.77
C GLY A 230 -36.44 -31.45 18.89
N GLN A 231 -36.02 -31.13 20.11
CA GLN A 231 -36.84 -31.26 21.30
C GLN A 231 -36.57 -30.10 22.26
N ASN A 232 -37.66 -29.44 22.62
CA ASN A 232 -37.79 -28.52 23.73
C ASN A 232 -37.37 -29.17 25.05
N GLN A 233 -36.70 -28.40 25.91
CA GLN A 233 -37.05 -28.35 27.33
C GLN A 233 -36.77 -26.95 27.88
N GLY A 234 -37.81 -26.36 28.45
CA GLY A 234 -37.86 -24.94 28.79
C GLY A 234 -37.26 -24.57 30.14
N GLY A 235 -36.81 -23.32 30.22
CA GLY A 235 -36.62 -22.56 31.45
C GLY A 235 -37.12 -21.14 31.21
N LYS A 236 -38.33 -20.85 31.69
CA LYS A 236 -38.98 -19.52 31.59
C LYS A 236 -38.21 -18.47 32.40
N LYS A 237 -37.90 -17.31 31.78
CA LYS A 237 -38.04 -16.00 32.46
C LYS A 237 -38.67 -14.97 31.52
N LYS A 238 -39.74 -14.37 32.03
CA LYS A 238 -40.63 -13.39 31.39
C LYS A 238 -39.90 -12.06 31.16
N TYR A 239 -40.14 -11.42 30.02
CA TYR A 239 -40.12 -9.96 29.91
C TYR A 239 -41.45 -9.50 29.32
N SER A 240 -42.16 -8.68 30.10
CA SER A 240 -43.38 -7.97 29.72
C SER A 240 -43.06 -6.86 28.73
N GLY A 241 -43.93 -6.68 27.73
CA GLY A 241 -43.74 -5.72 26.66
C GLY A 241 -43.67 -4.26 27.10
N ARG A 242 -42.87 -3.49 26.36
CA ARG A 242 -43.27 -2.22 25.75
C ARG A 242 -42.29 -1.87 24.64
N LEU A 243 -42.77 -1.96 23.41
CA LEU A 243 -42.21 -1.34 22.22
C LEU A 243 -42.47 0.17 22.31
N LEU A 244 -41.47 1.01 21.99
CA LEU A 244 -41.56 2.15 21.05
C LEU A 244 -40.27 3.03 21.05
N ILE A 245 -39.84 3.41 19.82
CA ILE A 245 -38.81 4.41 19.39
C ILE A 245 -37.34 3.93 19.55
N SER A 246 -36.47 3.84 18.52
CA SER A 246 -36.16 4.82 17.47
C SER A 246 -35.61 4.16 16.18
N THR A 247 -36.35 4.27 15.08
CA THR A 247 -35.88 4.04 13.70
C THR A 247 -35.28 5.32 13.08
N SER A 248 -35.10 6.41 13.84
CA SER A 248 -34.56 7.67 13.31
C SER A 248 -33.03 7.75 13.36
N ALA A 249 -32.37 6.98 14.24
CA ALA A 249 -30.92 7.04 14.40
C ALA A 249 -30.15 6.43 13.22
N THR A 250 -30.67 5.36 12.61
CA THR A 250 -30.03 4.68 11.47
C THR A 250 -30.19 5.47 10.17
N ILE A 251 -31.37 6.06 9.96
CA ILE A 251 -31.64 6.92 8.79
C ILE A 251 -30.84 8.23 8.91
N GLY A 252 -30.73 8.79 10.11
CA GLY A 252 -29.90 9.97 10.38
C GLY A 252 -28.42 9.73 10.12
N ALA A 253 -27.87 8.58 10.54
CA ALA A 253 -26.48 8.22 10.27
C ALA A 253 -26.22 8.00 8.77
N LEU A 254 -27.14 7.34 8.05
CA LEU A 254 -27.01 7.11 6.60
C LEU A 254 -27.12 8.42 5.80
N LEU A 255 -28.01 9.32 6.20
CA LEU A 255 -28.11 10.65 5.59
C LEU A 255 -26.87 11.51 5.88
N LEU A 256 -26.29 11.42 7.08
CA LEU A 256 -25.04 12.12 7.42
C LEU A 256 -23.85 11.63 6.60
N VAL A 257 -23.72 10.31 6.41
CA VAL A 257 -22.68 9.74 5.54
C VAL A 257 -22.87 10.17 4.09
N ALA A 258 -24.10 10.13 3.57
CA ALA A 258 -24.40 10.62 2.23
C ALA A 258 -24.11 12.12 2.06
N LEU A 259 -24.42 12.94 3.08
CA LEU A 259 -24.12 14.37 3.09
C LEU A 259 -22.61 14.64 3.17
N MET A 260 -21.87 13.85 3.95
CA MET A 260 -20.41 13.93 4.04
C MET A 260 -19.75 13.50 2.74
N CYS A 261 -20.25 12.46 2.06
CA CYS A 261 -19.79 12.07 0.74
C CYS A 261 -20.11 13.14 -0.31
N PHE A 262 -21.32 13.71 -0.28
CA PHE A 262 -21.71 14.78 -1.19
C PHE A 262 -20.90 16.05 -0.97
N TRP A 263 -20.67 16.46 0.28
CA TRP A 263 -19.78 17.58 0.63
C TRP A 263 -18.31 17.28 0.33
N GLY A 264 -17.85 16.05 0.54
CA GLY A 264 -16.50 15.61 0.16
C GLY A 264 -16.29 15.70 -1.35
N CYS A 265 -17.24 15.21 -2.16
CA CYS A 265 -17.20 15.34 -3.61
C CYS A 265 -17.36 16.80 -4.07
N PHE A 266 -18.20 17.60 -3.40
CA PHE A 266 -18.40 19.01 -3.72
C PHE A 266 -17.17 19.86 -3.36
N LEU A 267 -16.54 19.61 -2.22
CA LEU A 267 -15.28 20.25 -1.81
C LEU A 267 -14.11 19.79 -2.69
N TYR A 268 -14.07 18.53 -3.09
CA TYR A 268 -13.12 18.03 -4.09
C TYR A 268 -13.29 18.73 -5.44
N LYS A 269 -14.54 18.97 -5.88
CA LYS A 269 -14.83 19.70 -7.12
C LYS A 269 -14.57 21.22 -7.02
N LYS A 270 -14.65 21.79 -5.81
CA LYS A 270 -14.47 23.24 -5.55
C LYS A 270 -13.02 23.63 -5.21
N PHE A 271 -12.23 22.72 -4.66
CA PHE A 271 -10.82 22.93 -4.30
C PHE A 271 -9.82 22.12 -5.15
N GLY A 272 -10.27 21.20 -6.01
CA GLY A 272 -9.43 20.44 -6.96
C GLY A 272 -9.00 21.21 -8.21
N LYS A 273 -9.13 22.54 -8.21
CA LYS A 273 -8.68 23.40 -9.30
C LYS A 273 -7.69 24.41 -8.74
N ASN A 274 -6.43 23.99 -8.63
CA ASN A 274 -5.22 24.81 -8.85
C ASN A 274 -3.97 24.04 -8.41
N GLU A 275 -3.29 23.45 -9.38
CA GLU A 275 -1.83 23.63 -9.57
C GLU A 275 -1.47 23.15 -10.98
N SER A 276 -1.89 23.92 -11.98
CA SER A 276 -1.27 23.91 -13.30
C SER A 276 0.07 24.64 -13.17
N SER A 277 1.10 23.96 -12.66
CA SER A 277 2.48 24.43 -12.78
C SER A 277 3.07 23.88 -14.07
N SER A 278 3.63 24.78 -14.87
CA SER A 278 4.20 24.57 -16.21
C SER A 278 5.01 23.27 -16.34
N ILE A 279 4.45 22.30 -17.07
CA ILE A 279 4.99 20.95 -17.32
C ILE A 279 5.92 20.98 -18.54
N ALA A 280 7.03 21.70 -18.49
CA ALA A 280 8.15 21.30 -19.33
C ALA A 280 8.79 20.09 -18.64
N MET A 281 8.96 18.96 -19.33
CA MET A 281 9.68 17.83 -18.73
C MET A 281 11.12 18.26 -18.44
N ASP A 282 11.43 18.55 -17.18
CA ASP A 282 12.79 18.89 -16.77
C ASP A 282 13.64 17.60 -16.73
N VAL A 283 14.24 17.29 -17.87
CA VAL A 283 15.19 16.19 -18.06
C VAL A 283 16.64 16.69 -17.91
N SER A 284 16.84 17.95 -17.47
CA SER A 284 18.15 18.57 -17.44
C SER A 284 19.00 18.10 -16.24
N GLY A 285 20.22 17.64 -16.53
CA GLY A 285 21.21 17.24 -15.52
C GLY A 285 21.27 15.75 -15.19
N GLY A 286 21.76 14.93 -16.14
CA GLY A 286 22.21 13.56 -15.84
C GLY A 286 21.21 12.43 -16.13
N ALA A 287 20.19 12.66 -16.95
CA ALA A 287 19.28 11.61 -17.39
C ALA A 287 20.02 10.52 -18.19
N SER A 288 19.92 9.26 -17.75
CA SER A 288 20.39 8.12 -18.53
C SER A 288 19.22 7.49 -19.30
N ILE A 289 19.41 7.33 -20.61
CA ILE A 289 18.50 6.58 -21.47
C ILE A 289 19.12 5.21 -21.69
N VAL A 290 18.32 4.17 -21.42
CA VAL A 290 18.71 2.79 -21.64
C VAL A 290 17.66 2.12 -22.50
N MET A 291 18.12 1.43 -23.54
CA MET A 291 17.28 0.80 -24.54
C MET A 291 17.26 -0.72 -24.32
N PHE A 292 16.11 -1.32 -24.60
CA PHE A 292 15.92 -2.76 -24.56
C PHE A 292 15.59 -3.29 -25.95
N HIS A 293 16.06 -4.51 -26.24
CA HIS A 293 15.73 -5.25 -27.47
C HIS A 293 16.07 -4.55 -28.79
N GLY A 294 17.20 -3.83 -28.82
CA GLY A 294 17.78 -3.15 -29.98
C GLY A 294 17.83 -1.63 -29.80
N ASP A 295 18.77 -0.99 -30.48
CA ASP A 295 18.85 0.47 -30.49
C ASP A 295 17.70 1.05 -31.32
N LEU A 296 17.09 2.12 -30.82
CA LEU A 296 16.27 2.97 -31.69
C LEU A 296 17.19 3.74 -32.65
N PRO A 297 16.72 4.13 -33.84
CA PRO A 297 17.50 4.94 -34.78
C PRO A 297 17.65 6.40 -34.31
N TYR A 298 17.55 6.68 -33.01
CA TYR A 298 17.60 8.00 -32.41
C TYR A 298 18.68 8.05 -31.34
N SER A 299 19.42 9.15 -31.32
CA SER A 299 20.34 9.46 -30.24
C SER A 299 19.57 9.83 -28.95
N SER A 300 20.20 9.60 -27.79
CA SER A 300 19.64 10.05 -26.50
C SER A 300 19.30 11.55 -26.50
N LYS A 301 20.08 12.35 -27.24
CA LYS A 301 19.86 13.81 -27.37
C LYS A 301 18.58 14.14 -28.13
N GLU A 302 18.27 13.41 -29.20
CA GLU A 302 17.03 13.60 -29.98
C GLU A 302 15.80 13.21 -29.16
N ILE A 303 15.90 12.11 -28.42
CA ILE A 303 14.83 11.66 -27.51
C ILE A 303 14.60 12.71 -26.42
N ILE A 304 15.65 13.17 -25.72
CA ILE A 304 15.54 14.20 -24.66
C ILE A 304 14.92 15.49 -25.22
N LYS A 305 15.39 15.95 -26.39
CA LYS A 305 14.84 17.15 -27.04
C LYS A 305 13.34 17.01 -27.30
N LYS A 306 12.87 15.83 -27.73
CA LYS A 306 11.44 15.57 -27.92
C LYS A 306 10.67 15.48 -26.61
N LEU A 307 11.24 14.89 -25.57
CA LEU A 307 10.63 14.85 -24.23
C LEU A 307 10.36 16.26 -23.66
N GLU A 308 11.28 17.20 -23.88
CA GLU A 308 11.13 18.60 -23.46
C GLU A 308 9.98 19.34 -24.16
N THR A 309 9.52 18.84 -25.32
CA THR A 309 8.40 19.43 -26.07
C THR A 309 7.02 18.91 -25.64
N LEU A 310 6.96 17.90 -24.77
CA LEU A 310 5.70 17.30 -24.34
C LEU A 310 4.89 18.26 -23.47
N THR A 311 3.61 18.39 -23.80
CA THR A 311 2.62 19.21 -23.10
C THR A 311 1.41 18.36 -22.68
N GLU A 312 0.45 18.96 -21.97
CA GLU A 312 -0.81 18.29 -21.58
C GLU A 312 -1.63 17.79 -22.78
N GLU A 313 -1.50 18.42 -23.95
CA GLU A 313 -2.18 18.01 -25.18
C GLU A 313 -1.74 16.63 -25.69
N HIS A 314 -0.56 16.18 -25.27
CA HIS A 314 0.00 14.90 -25.65
C HIS A 314 -0.43 13.75 -24.71
N ILE A 315 -1.19 14.05 -23.65
CA ILE A 315 -1.64 13.03 -22.68
C ILE A 315 -2.69 12.13 -23.35
N ILE A 316 -2.42 10.83 -23.37
CA ILE A 316 -3.34 9.79 -23.88
C ILE A 316 -3.93 8.94 -22.75
N GLY A 317 -3.42 9.07 -21.53
CA GLY A 317 -3.96 8.38 -20.36
C GLY A 317 -3.38 8.92 -19.06
N SER A 318 -4.17 8.93 -18.00
CA SER A 318 -3.71 9.28 -16.65
C SER A 318 -4.40 8.37 -15.64
N GLY A 319 -3.63 7.81 -14.72
CA GLY A 319 -4.14 6.87 -13.73
C GLY A 319 -3.23 6.72 -12.52
N GLY A 320 -3.59 5.76 -11.65
CA GLY A 320 -2.90 5.55 -10.37
C GLY A 320 -1.41 5.20 -10.47
N PHE A 321 -0.93 4.78 -11.64
CA PHE A 321 0.47 4.40 -11.89
C PHE A 321 1.27 5.44 -12.69
N GLY A 322 0.64 6.55 -13.09
CA GLY A 322 1.33 7.60 -13.84
C GLY A 322 0.50 8.24 -14.96
N THR A 323 1.16 9.12 -15.71
CA THR A 323 0.59 9.79 -16.89
C THR A 323 1.29 9.27 -18.14
N VAL A 324 0.52 8.90 -19.16
CA VAL A 324 1.01 8.40 -20.44
C VAL A 324 0.87 9.48 -21.51
N TYR A 325 1.98 9.76 -22.20
CA TYR A 325 2.07 10.72 -23.28
C TYR A 325 2.28 10.00 -24.61
N LYS A 326 1.71 10.54 -25.69
CA LYS A 326 2.05 10.16 -27.06
C LYS A 326 3.28 10.95 -27.49
N LEU A 327 4.35 10.25 -27.85
CA LEU A 327 5.60 10.82 -28.34
C LEU A 327 5.74 10.55 -29.84
N GLU A 328 5.80 11.60 -30.65
CA GLU A 328 5.96 11.50 -32.10
C GLU A 328 7.34 12.03 -32.52
N MET A 329 8.12 11.15 -33.15
CA MET A 329 9.45 11.43 -33.68
C MET A 329 9.35 12.14 -35.04
N ASP A 330 10.44 12.76 -35.48
CA ASP A 330 10.45 13.56 -36.72
C ASP A 330 10.25 12.71 -38.00
N ASP A 331 10.49 11.41 -37.93
CA ASP A 331 10.24 10.45 -39.01
C ASP A 331 8.83 9.87 -39.02
N GLY A 332 7.95 10.32 -38.11
CA GLY A 332 6.58 9.83 -37.94
C GLY A 332 6.46 8.58 -37.06
N SER A 333 7.56 8.07 -36.49
CA SER A 333 7.48 6.98 -35.51
C SER A 333 6.83 7.45 -34.22
N ILE A 334 5.96 6.62 -33.65
CA ILE A 334 5.15 6.97 -32.47
C ILE A 334 5.44 6.00 -31.31
N PHE A 335 5.62 6.56 -30.12
CA PHE A 335 5.85 5.83 -28.88
C PHE A 335 4.87 6.28 -27.80
N ALA A 336 4.61 5.38 -26.84
CA ALA A 336 3.88 5.72 -25.62
C ALA A 336 4.90 5.90 -24.48
N LEU A 337 4.85 7.06 -23.83
CA LEU A 337 5.75 7.41 -22.75
C LEU A 337 4.98 7.48 -21.43
N LYS A 338 5.19 6.50 -20.55
CA LYS A 338 4.61 6.49 -19.20
C LYS A 338 5.54 7.22 -18.25
N ARG A 339 5.11 8.39 -17.78
CA ARG A 339 5.73 9.09 -16.66
C ARG A 339 5.15 8.57 -15.36
N ILE A 340 6.00 7.92 -14.57
CA ILE A 340 5.64 7.54 -13.22
C ILE A 340 5.61 8.82 -12.39
N VAL A 341 4.44 9.15 -11.81
CA VAL A 341 4.26 10.37 -11.02
C VAL A 341 5.20 10.31 -9.82
N LYS A 342 6.10 11.30 -9.72
CA LYS A 342 7.02 11.42 -8.60
C LYS A 342 6.27 11.98 -7.40
N MET A 343 5.64 11.09 -6.65
CA MET A 343 5.10 11.34 -5.31
C MET A 343 5.56 10.17 -4.43
N ASP A 344 6.66 10.37 -3.70
CA ASP A 344 7.26 9.44 -2.74
C ASP A 344 7.88 8.13 -3.31
N ASP A 345 8.84 7.57 -2.56
CA ASP A 345 9.67 6.39 -2.91
C ASP A 345 8.88 5.08 -3.14
N GLY A 346 7.57 5.08 -2.90
CA GLY A 346 6.69 3.92 -3.12
C GLY A 346 6.50 3.57 -4.60
N PHE A 347 6.56 4.56 -5.50
CA PHE A 347 6.38 4.40 -6.94
C PHE A 347 7.65 3.94 -7.68
N ASP A 348 8.83 4.13 -7.07
CA ASP A 348 10.08 3.59 -7.62
C ASP A 348 10.03 2.07 -7.71
N ARG A 349 9.36 1.38 -6.76
CA ARG A 349 9.16 -0.07 -6.85
C ARG A 349 8.30 -0.49 -8.03
N PHE A 350 7.31 0.30 -8.45
CA PHE A 350 6.52 -0.01 -9.64
C PHE A 350 7.33 0.17 -10.91
N PHE A 351 8.11 1.25 -10.97
CA PHE A 351 9.05 1.51 -12.06
C PHE A 351 10.09 0.39 -12.18
N GLU A 352 10.77 0.04 -11.08
CA GLU A 352 11.77 -1.03 -11.03
C GLU A 352 11.16 -2.40 -11.35
N ARG A 353 9.96 -2.70 -10.84
CA ARG A 353 9.27 -3.97 -11.12
C ARG A 353 8.92 -4.12 -12.60
N GLU A 354 8.41 -3.05 -13.19
CA GLU A 354 8.06 -3.03 -14.61
C GLU A 354 9.31 -3.13 -15.49
N LEU A 355 10.42 -2.48 -15.11
CA LEU A 355 11.73 -2.64 -15.74
C LEU A 355 12.29 -4.07 -15.63
N GLU A 356 12.25 -4.65 -14.44
CA GLU A 356 12.77 -6.00 -14.17
C GLU A 356 12.03 -7.05 -15.02
N ILE A 357 10.71 -6.91 -15.15
CA ILE A 357 9.89 -7.81 -15.96
C ILE A 357 10.07 -7.51 -17.44
N LEU A 358 9.64 -6.34 -17.90
CA LEU A 358 9.53 -6.05 -19.33
C LEU A 358 10.89 -5.80 -19.99
N GLY A 359 11.92 -5.48 -19.23
CA GLY A 359 13.29 -5.43 -19.75
C GLY A 359 13.89 -6.82 -20.00
N SER A 360 13.32 -7.89 -19.42
CA SER A 360 13.82 -9.27 -19.54
C SER A 360 12.94 -10.19 -20.40
N ILE A 361 11.72 -9.78 -20.74
CA ILE A 361 10.77 -10.58 -21.54
C ILE A 361 10.28 -9.83 -22.77
N LYS A 362 10.04 -10.57 -23.86
CA LYS A 362 9.47 -10.02 -25.10
C LYS A 362 8.53 -11.04 -25.72
N HIS A 363 7.27 -10.64 -25.91
CA HIS A 363 6.24 -11.53 -26.43
C HIS A 363 5.18 -10.74 -27.21
N ARG A 364 4.60 -11.35 -28.27
CA ARG A 364 3.64 -10.68 -29.18
C ARG A 364 2.40 -10.13 -28.47
N TYR A 365 1.96 -10.84 -27.42
CA TYR A 365 0.75 -10.50 -26.66
C TYR A 365 1.04 -9.70 -25.38
N LEU A 366 2.25 -9.17 -25.24
CA LEU A 366 2.63 -8.24 -24.18
C LEU A 366 3.05 -6.91 -24.80
N VAL A 367 2.83 -5.81 -24.09
CA VAL A 367 3.34 -4.50 -24.54
C VAL A 367 4.86 -4.51 -24.43
N ASN A 368 5.51 -4.07 -25.50
CA ASN A 368 6.96 -4.12 -25.62
C ASN A 368 7.56 -2.83 -25.07
N LEU A 369 8.41 -2.96 -24.05
CA LEU A 369 9.19 -1.88 -23.47
C LEU A 369 10.43 -1.64 -24.35
N ARG A 370 10.55 -0.45 -24.93
CA ARG A 370 11.66 -0.05 -25.80
C ARG A 370 12.84 0.50 -25.03
N GLY A 371 12.58 1.10 -23.88
CA GLY A 371 13.62 1.69 -23.05
C GLY A 371 13.04 2.48 -21.90
N TYR A 372 13.92 3.08 -21.14
CA TYR A 372 13.56 3.96 -20.05
C TYR A 372 14.49 5.15 -19.97
N CYS A 373 13.98 6.22 -19.36
CA CYS A 373 14.77 7.37 -18.95
C CYS A 373 14.67 7.51 -17.44
N ASN A 374 15.83 7.50 -16.78
CA ASN A 374 15.93 7.67 -15.33
C ASN A 374 16.70 8.96 -15.05
N SER A 375 16.02 9.94 -14.47
CA SER A 375 16.63 11.15 -13.92
C SER A 375 16.23 11.32 -12.45
N PRO A 376 16.95 12.16 -11.69
CA PRO A 376 16.54 12.50 -10.32
C PRO A 376 15.14 13.11 -10.24
N THR A 377 14.63 13.72 -11.32
CA THR A 377 13.36 14.47 -11.37
C THR A 377 12.24 13.71 -12.09
N SER A 378 12.56 12.70 -12.89
CA SER A 378 11.59 12.00 -13.73
C SER A 378 11.98 10.54 -13.99
N LYS A 379 11.01 9.64 -13.82
CA LYS A 379 11.09 8.22 -14.16
C LYS A 379 10.15 7.96 -15.33
N LEU A 380 10.71 7.62 -16.49
CA LEU A 380 9.96 7.46 -17.73
C LEU A 380 10.18 6.07 -18.31
N LEU A 381 9.10 5.42 -18.71
CA LEU A 381 9.11 4.16 -19.45
C LEU A 381 8.59 4.42 -20.86
N MET A 382 9.30 3.92 -21.87
CA MET A 382 8.98 4.13 -23.28
C MET A 382 8.57 2.81 -23.93
N TYR A 383 7.37 2.76 -24.48
CA TYR A 383 6.75 1.58 -25.07
C TYR A 383 6.41 1.79 -26.54
N ASP A 384 6.16 0.69 -27.24
CA ASP A 384 5.45 0.73 -28.52
C ASP A 384 4.07 1.37 -28.36
N PHE A 385 3.74 2.32 -29.24
CA PHE A 385 2.41 2.92 -29.28
C PHE A 385 1.39 1.97 -29.94
N LEU A 386 0.23 1.83 -29.30
CA LEU A 386 -0.85 0.93 -29.71
C LEU A 386 -2.09 1.77 -30.04
N SER A 387 -2.38 1.91 -31.34
CA SER A 387 -3.36 2.87 -31.86
C SER A 387 -4.82 2.53 -31.52
N GLY A 388 -5.12 1.28 -31.15
CA GLY A 388 -6.46 0.88 -30.73
C GLY A 388 -6.83 1.40 -29.33
N GLY A 389 -5.86 1.87 -28.54
CA GLY A 389 -6.10 2.34 -27.17
C GLY A 389 -6.39 1.18 -26.21
N SER A 390 -7.07 1.47 -25.10
CA SER A 390 -7.43 0.46 -24.11
C SER A 390 -8.71 -0.29 -24.50
N LEU A 391 -8.81 -1.55 -24.09
CA LEU A 391 -10.03 -2.34 -24.26
C LEU A 391 -11.21 -1.74 -23.47
N ASP A 392 -10.95 -1.05 -22.36
CA ASP A 392 -11.98 -0.33 -21.60
C ASP A 392 -12.68 0.73 -22.44
N GLU A 393 -11.90 1.59 -23.11
CA GLU A 393 -12.43 2.61 -24.04
C GLU A 393 -13.14 1.94 -25.23
N ALA A 394 -12.55 0.88 -25.79
CA ALA A 394 -13.13 0.18 -26.93
C ALA A 394 -14.49 -0.46 -26.59
N LEU A 395 -14.65 -1.02 -25.39
CA LEU A 395 -15.89 -1.65 -24.94
C LEU A 395 -16.96 -0.65 -24.52
N HIS A 396 -16.59 0.40 -23.79
CA HIS A 396 -17.57 1.25 -23.09
C HIS A 396 -17.80 2.61 -23.75
N GLU A 397 -16.88 3.05 -24.61
CA GLU A 397 -16.99 4.34 -25.32
C GLU A 397 -17.14 4.14 -26.83
N ARG A 398 -16.52 3.10 -27.40
CA ARG A 398 -16.49 2.81 -28.85
C ARG A 398 -17.06 1.43 -29.20
N SER A 399 -18.07 0.98 -28.45
CA SER A 399 -18.59 -0.40 -28.51
C SER A 399 -19.01 -0.87 -29.91
N GLU A 400 -19.41 0.05 -30.79
CA GLU A 400 -19.81 -0.21 -32.18
C GLU A 400 -18.68 -0.76 -33.05
N GLN A 401 -17.42 -0.63 -32.62
CA GLN A 401 -16.23 -1.10 -33.35
C GLN A 401 -15.85 -2.56 -33.04
N LEU A 402 -16.49 -3.19 -32.05
CA LEU A 402 -16.14 -4.53 -31.58
C LEU A 402 -17.24 -5.55 -31.90
N ASP A 403 -17.13 -6.16 -33.07
CA ASP A 403 -17.92 -7.34 -33.43
C ASP A 403 -17.48 -8.58 -32.62
N TRP A 404 -18.16 -9.70 -32.86
CA TRP A 404 -17.89 -10.93 -32.11
C TRP A 404 -16.49 -11.50 -32.37
N ASP A 405 -16.02 -11.46 -33.62
CA ASP A 405 -14.73 -12.00 -34.00
C ASP A 405 -13.58 -11.15 -33.42
N ALA A 406 -13.72 -9.83 -33.38
CA ALA A 406 -12.81 -8.93 -32.70
C ALA A 406 -12.77 -9.23 -31.19
N ARG A 407 -13.93 -9.35 -30.53
CA ARG A 407 -14.01 -9.69 -29.09
C ARG A 407 -13.33 -11.02 -28.78
N LEU A 408 -13.56 -12.04 -29.61
CA LEU A 408 -12.93 -13.35 -29.44
C LEU A 408 -11.40 -13.27 -29.63
N THR A 409 -10.95 -12.54 -30.65
CA THR A 409 -9.52 -12.30 -30.93
C THR A 409 -8.84 -11.62 -29.74
N ILE A 410 -9.50 -10.62 -29.14
CA ILE A 410 -9.03 -9.89 -27.96
C ILE A 410 -8.91 -10.84 -26.75
N ILE A 411 -9.95 -11.61 -26.46
CA ILE A 411 -9.95 -12.61 -25.36
C ILE A 411 -8.81 -13.60 -25.56
N MET A 412 -8.63 -14.12 -26.77
CA MET A 412 -7.56 -15.05 -27.10
C MET A 412 -6.18 -14.42 -26.96
N GLY A 413 -6.00 -13.17 -27.38
CA GLY A 413 -4.72 -12.45 -27.24
C GLY A 413 -4.35 -12.25 -25.78
N ALA A 414 -5.29 -11.76 -24.96
CA ALA A 414 -5.08 -11.61 -23.52
C ALA A 414 -4.77 -12.96 -22.83
N ALA A 415 -5.49 -14.03 -23.19
CA ALA A 415 -5.23 -15.38 -22.66
C ALA A 415 -3.82 -15.88 -23.01
N LYS A 416 -3.37 -15.69 -24.26
CA LYS A 416 -2.02 -16.08 -24.70
C LYS A 416 -0.93 -15.27 -24.01
N GLY A 417 -1.17 -13.97 -23.79
CA GLY A 417 -0.28 -13.13 -22.99
C GLY A 417 -0.13 -13.65 -21.56
N LEU A 418 -1.26 -13.99 -20.92
CA LEU A 418 -1.25 -14.50 -19.55
C LEU A 418 -0.62 -15.90 -19.44
N ALA A 419 -0.92 -16.78 -20.40
CA ALA A 419 -0.33 -18.13 -20.44
C ALA A 419 1.19 -18.08 -20.55
N TYR A 420 1.73 -17.19 -21.39
CA TYR A 420 3.17 -16.97 -21.49
C TYR A 420 3.78 -16.57 -20.14
N LEU A 421 3.16 -15.63 -19.41
CA LEU A 421 3.63 -15.18 -18.10
C LEU A 421 3.64 -16.30 -17.04
N HIS A 422 2.65 -17.21 -17.08
CA HIS A 422 2.46 -18.25 -16.08
C HIS A 422 3.21 -19.55 -16.38
N HIS A 423 3.49 -19.84 -17.65
CA HIS A 423 3.95 -21.17 -18.07
C HIS A 423 5.27 -21.15 -18.85
N ASP A 424 5.59 -20.05 -19.53
CA ASP A 424 6.79 -19.94 -20.37
C ASP A 424 7.89 -19.10 -19.71
N CYS A 425 7.55 -18.29 -18.70
CA CYS A 425 8.50 -17.53 -17.88
C CYS A 425 8.94 -18.32 -16.65
N SER A 426 10.25 -18.35 -16.37
CA SER A 426 10.84 -18.83 -15.12
C SER A 426 11.78 -17.75 -14.55
N PRO A 427 11.52 -17.21 -13.35
CA PRO A 427 10.37 -17.52 -12.49
C PRO A 427 9.03 -17.06 -13.09
N ARG A 428 7.94 -17.72 -12.69
CA ARG A 428 6.57 -17.42 -13.16
C ARG A 428 6.17 -16.00 -12.77
N ILE A 429 5.46 -15.30 -13.64
CA ILE A 429 5.06 -13.90 -13.40
C ILE A 429 3.56 -13.84 -13.11
N ILE A 430 3.20 -13.41 -11.90
CA ILE A 430 1.80 -13.12 -11.53
C ILE A 430 1.54 -11.64 -11.75
N HIS A 431 0.62 -11.28 -12.65
CA HIS A 431 0.35 -9.91 -13.07
C HIS A 431 -0.35 -9.08 -11.98
N ARG A 432 -1.34 -9.68 -11.29
CA ARG A 432 -2.14 -9.13 -10.18
C ARG A 432 -3.09 -7.96 -10.51
N ASP A 433 -2.98 -7.35 -11.68
CA ASP A 433 -3.91 -6.28 -12.12
C ASP A 433 -4.43 -6.47 -13.56
N ILE A 434 -4.92 -7.68 -13.87
CA ILE A 434 -5.60 -7.95 -15.14
C ILE A 434 -6.99 -7.30 -15.14
N LYS A 435 -7.24 -6.40 -16.09
CA LYS A 435 -8.49 -5.65 -16.30
C LYS A 435 -8.54 -5.06 -17.71
N SER A 436 -9.70 -4.61 -18.18
CA SER A 436 -9.86 -4.04 -19.53
C SER A 436 -8.98 -2.82 -19.80
N SER A 437 -8.73 -1.96 -18.81
CA SER A 437 -7.83 -0.81 -19.00
C SER A 437 -6.36 -1.21 -19.19
N ASN A 438 -5.99 -2.43 -18.80
CA ASN A 438 -4.63 -2.98 -18.89
C ASN A 438 -4.48 -3.97 -20.07
N ILE A 439 -5.47 -4.01 -20.95
CA ILE A 439 -5.39 -4.69 -22.25
C ILE A 439 -5.41 -3.60 -23.33
N LEU A 440 -4.27 -3.41 -24.01
CA LEU A 440 -4.16 -2.47 -25.12
C LEU A 440 -4.37 -3.17 -26.45
N LEU A 441 -4.90 -2.44 -27.42
CA LEU A 441 -5.22 -2.94 -28.76
C LEU A 441 -4.32 -2.28 -29.80
N ASP A 442 -3.75 -3.06 -30.71
CA ASP A 442 -3.08 -2.50 -31.89
C ASP A 442 -4.06 -2.14 -33.01
N GLY A 443 -3.55 -1.66 -34.14
CA GLY A 443 -4.37 -1.27 -35.29
C GLY A 443 -5.19 -2.40 -35.91
N ASN A 444 -4.88 -3.66 -35.58
CA ASN A 444 -5.63 -4.85 -36.03
C ASN A 444 -6.53 -5.41 -34.92
N LEU A 445 -6.73 -4.67 -33.82
CA LEU A 445 -7.45 -5.11 -32.63
C LEU A 445 -6.82 -6.35 -31.96
N GLU A 446 -5.52 -6.60 -32.17
CA GLU A 446 -4.83 -7.63 -31.39
C GLU A 446 -4.51 -7.11 -29.98
N ALA A 447 -4.86 -7.92 -28.98
CA ALA A 447 -4.70 -7.57 -27.58
C ALA A 447 -3.26 -7.75 -27.07
N ARG A 448 -2.79 -6.80 -26.26
CA ARG A 448 -1.51 -6.85 -25.56
C ARG A 448 -1.67 -6.47 -24.10
N VAL A 449 -1.18 -7.31 -23.20
CA VAL A 449 -1.22 -7.07 -21.75
C VAL A 449 -0.16 -6.02 -21.37
N THR A 450 -0.56 -5.04 -20.54
CA THR A 450 0.29 -3.93 -20.07
C THR A 450 0.18 -3.73 -18.56
N ASP A 451 1.01 -2.84 -18.03
CA ASP A 451 1.01 -2.34 -16.65
C ASP A 451 1.42 -3.38 -15.60
N PHE A 452 2.71 -3.71 -15.63
CA PHE A 452 3.32 -4.72 -14.76
C PHE A 452 3.77 -4.17 -13.39
N GLY A 453 3.39 -2.94 -13.04
CA GLY A 453 3.80 -2.31 -11.79
C GLY A 453 3.46 -3.15 -10.54
N LEU A 454 2.31 -3.84 -10.54
CA LEU A 454 1.88 -4.69 -9.42
C LEU A 454 2.37 -6.14 -9.50
N ALA A 455 3.01 -6.53 -10.60
CA ALA A 455 3.36 -7.91 -10.86
C ALA A 455 4.43 -8.45 -9.88
N LYS A 456 4.48 -9.77 -9.74
CA LYS A 456 5.41 -10.46 -8.82
C LYS A 456 5.96 -11.74 -9.45
N LEU A 457 7.18 -12.10 -9.08
CA LEU A 457 7.82 -13.36 -9.47
C LEU A 457 7.52 -14.44 -8.44
N LEU A 458 6.97 -15.56 -8.90
CA LEU A 458 6.72 -16.76 -8.12
C LEU A 458 7.80 -17.78 -8.48
N GLY A 459 8.57 -18.22 -7.49
CA GLY A 459 9.60 -19.25 -7.69
C GLY A 459 8.99 -20.58 -8.16
N ASP A 460 9.78 -21.40 -8.85
CA ASP A 460 9.30 -22.68 -9.39
C ASP A 460 8.91 -23.68 -8.28
N GLU A 461 9.53 -23.58 -7.11
CA GLU A 461 9.22 -24.41 -5.93
C GLU A 461 8.06 -23.84 -5.08
N GLU A 462 7.62 -22.62 -5.36
CA GLU A 462 6.60 -21.93 -4.58
C GLU A 462 5.20 -22.17 -5.15
N SER A 463 4.23 -22.41 -4.27
CA SER A 463 2.81 -22.56 -4.66
C SER A 463 2.07 -21.22 -4.73
N HIS A 464 2.56 -20.20 -4.01
CA HIS A 464 1.93 -18.90 -3.92
C HIS A 464 2.91 -17.84 -3.39
N ILE A 465 2.60 -16.57 -3.67
CA ILE A 465 3.29 -15.42 -3.10
C ILE A 465 2.38 -14.80 -2.03
N THR A 466 2.83 -14.76 -0.77
CA THR A 466 2.12 -13.99 0.26
C THR A 466 2.52 -12.52 0.11
N THR A 467 1.57 -11.66 -0.26
CA THR A 467 1.85 -10.25 -0.54
C THR A 467 0.64 -9.38 -0.19
N ILE A 468 0.86 -8.06 -0.08
CA ILE A 468 -0.23 -7.09 0.09
C ILE A 468 -1.30 -7.31 -0.98
N VAL A 469 -2.58 -7.25 -0.63
CA VAL A 469 -3.63 -7.33 -1.65
C VAL A 469 -3.60 -6.04 -2.46
N ALA A 470 -3.32 -6.16 -3.75
CA ALA A 470 -3.32 -5.04 -4.69
C ALA A 470 -3.90 -5.50 -6.02
N GLY A 471 -4.59 -4.60 -6.70
CA GLY A 471 -5.33 -4.85 -7.93
C GLY A 471 -6.63 -4.06 -7.94
N THR A 472 -7.37 -4.16 -9.02
CA THR A 472 -8.56 -3.32 -9.24
C THR A 472 -9.83 -3.94 -8.67
N PHE A 473 -10.59 -3.14 -7.93
CA PHE A 473 -11.87 -3.55 -7.37
C PHE A 473 -12.83 -4.02 -8.48
N GLY A 474 -13.51 -5.15 -8.24
CA GLY A 474 -14.34 -5.83 -9.24
C GLY A 474 -13.63 -6.98 -9.96
N TYR A 475 -12.29 -6.92 -10.11
CA TYR A 475 -11.47 -7.97 -10.72
C TYR A 475 -10.77 -8.86 -9.70
N LEU A 476 -10.58 -8.38 -8.47
CA LEU A 476 -9.86 -9.11 -7.42
C LEU A 476 -10.50 -10.47 -7.08
N ALA A 477 -9.66 -11.50 -7.06
CA ALA A 477 -10.04 -12.85 -6.64
C ALA A 477 -10.40 -12.90 -5.14
N PRO A 478 -11.55 -13.46 -4.74
CA PRO A 478 -11.99 -13.49 -3.35
C PRO A 478 -11.02 -14.19 -2.40
N GLU A 479 -10.40 -15.28 -2.84
CA GLU A 479 -9.40 -16.04 -2.09
C GLU A 479 -8.11 -15.24 -1.90
N TYR A 480 -7.73 -14.44 -2.89
CA TYR A 480 -6.59 -13.55 -2.79
C TYR A 480 -6.88 -12.41 -1.80
N MET A 481 -8.08 -11.83 -1.86
CA MET A 481 -8.52 -10.81 -0.89
C MET A 481 -8.54 -11.33 0.56
N GLN A 482 -8.87 -12.60 0.76
CA GLN A 482 -8.98 -13.19 2.09
C GLN A 482 -7.64 -13.63 2.66
N SER A 483 -6.75 -14.18 1.82
CA SER A 483 -5.53 -14.83 2.28
C SER A 483 -4.26 -14.02 2.05
N GLY A 484 -4.30 -13.00 1.18
CA GLY A 484 -3.11 -12.30 0.70
C GLY A 484 -2.20 -13.18 -0.18
N ARG A 485 -2.62 -14.40 -0.55
CA ARG A 485 -1.84 -15.33 -1.37
C ARG A 485 -2.14 -15.11 -2.85
N ALA A 486 -1.20 -14.47 -3.55
CA ALA A 486 -1.24 -14.33 -4.99
C ALA A 486 -0.74 -15.61 -5.65
N THR A 487 -1.48 -16.11 -6.64
CA THR A 487 -1.09 -17.24 -7.48
C THR A 487 -1.41 -16.93 -8.94
N GLU A 488 -0.96 -17.76 -9.87
CA GLU A 488 -1.46 -17.78 -11.26
C GLU A 488 -3.00 -17.78 -11.33
N LYS A 489 -3.68 -18.45 -10.38
CA LYS A 489 -5.15 -18.51 -10.34
C LYS A 489 -5.80 -17.18 -9.98
N THR A 490 -5.08 -16.31 -9.28
CA THR A 490 -5.52 -14.93 -9.01
C THR A 490 -5.73 -14.18 -10.33
N ASP A 491 -4.79 -14.30 -11.28
CA ASP A 491 -4.94 -13.67 -12.58
C ASP A 491 -6.00 -14.37 -13.44
N VAL A 492 -6.13 -15.69 -13.33
CA VAL A 492 -7.18 -16.45 -14.04
C VAL A 492 -8.58 -16.00 -13.63
N TYR A 493 -8.80 -15.71 -12.33
CA TYR A 493 -10.06 -15.13 -11.87
C TYR A 493 -10.30 -13.74 -12.49
N SER A 494 -9.31 -12.85 -12.40
CA SER A 494 -9.39 -11.51 -13.00
C SER A 494 -9.65 -11.56 -14.50
N PHE A 495 -9.02 -12.50 -15.21
CA PHE A 495 -9.27 -12.79 -16.62
C PHE A 495 -10.71 -13.29 -16.87
N GLY A 496 -11.26 -14.12 -15.98
CA GLY A 496 -12.67 -14.51 -16.03
C GLY A 496 -13.63 -13.31 -15.95
N VAL A 497 -13.33 -12.34 -15.08
CA VAL A 497 -14.09 -11.09 -14.98
C VAL A 497 -13.96 -10.27 -16.26
N LEU A 498 -12.75 -10.14 -16.82
CA LEU A 498 -12.49 -9.49 -18.10
C LEU A 498 -13.32 -10.12 -19.23
N VAL A 499 -13.37 -11.45 -19.31
CA VAL A 499 -14.20 -12.16 -20.30
C VAL A 499 -15.68 -11.80 -20.11
N LEU A 500 -16.19 -11.80 -18.88
CA LEU A 500 -17.59 -11.42 -18.63
C LEU A 500 -17.90 -9.98 -19.06
N GLU A 501 -16.97 -9.05 -18.83
CA GLU A 501 -17.08 -7.67 -19.29
C GLU A 501 -17.10 -7.58 -20.82
N VAL A 502 -16.18 -8.26 -21.52
CA VAL A 502 -16.14 -8.30 -22.99
C VAL A 502 -17.43 -8.89 -23.56
N LEU A 503 -17.96 -9.95 -22.94
CA LEU A 503 -19.18 -10.63 -23.41
C LEU A 503 -20.45 -9.81 -23.15
N SER A 504 -20.51 -9.11 -22.02
CA SER A 504 -21.71 -8.38 -21.61
C SER A 504 -21.72 -6.91 -22.06
N GLY A 505 -20.55 -6.35 -22.39
CA GLY A 505 -20.39 -4.91 -22.59
C GLY A 505 -20.63 -4.09 -21.32
N LYS A 506 -20.64 -4.71 -20.14
CA LYS A 506 -20.90 -4.03 -18.86
C LYS A 506 -19.67 -4.03 -17.98
N ARG A 507 -19.37 -2.89 -17.37
CA ARG A 507 -18.28 -2.75 -16.40
C ARG A 507 -18.50 -3.70 -15.21
N PRO A 508 -17.44 -4.27 -14.60
CA PRO A 508 -17.58 -5.18 -13.46
C PRO A 508 -18.31 -4.62 -12.24
N THR A 509 -18.31 -3.28 -12.13
CA THR A 509 -18.92 -2.46 -11.08
C THR A 509 -20.08 -1.61 -11.60
N ASP A 510 -20.77 -2.06 -12.65
CA ASP A 510 -21.95 -1.38 -13.19
C ASP A 510 -23.05 -1.19 -12.10
N ALA A 511 -23.67 0.00 -12.08
CA ALA A 511 -24.66 0.38 -11.08
C ALA A 511 -25.84 -0.61 -11.01
N SER A 512 -26.25 -1.19 -12.15
CA SER A 512 -27.35 -2.15 -12.23
C SER A 512 -27.12 -3.44 -11.42
N PHE A 513 -25.86 -3.74 -11.09
CA PHE A 513 -25.47 -4.85 -10.23
C PHE A 513 -25.32 -4.41 -8.78
N ILE A 514 -24.67 -3.26 -8.57
CA ILE A 514 -24.37 -2.72 -7.23
C ILE A 514 -25.65 -2.43 -6.45
N GLU A 515 -26.70 -1.91 -7.10
CA GLU A 515 -28.00 -1.67 -6.46
C GLU A 515 -28.62 -2.95 -5.87
N LYS A 516 -28.22 -4.13 -6.38
CA LYS A 516 -28.65 -5.44 -5.90
C LYS A 516 -27.64 -6.10 -4.95
N GLY A 517 -26.57 -5.38 -4.58
CA GLY A 517 -25.46 -5.91 -3.78
C GLY A 517 -24.59 -6.92 -4.53
N LEU A 518 -24.62 -6.92 -5.87
CA LEU A 518 -23.89 -7.86 -6.72
C LEU A 518 -22.76 -7.16 -7.47
N ASN A 519 -21.75 -7.93 -7.87
CA ASN A 519 -20.80 -7.59 -8.93
C ASN A 519 -21.16 -8.35 -10.22
N ILE A 520 -20.43 -8.14 -11.31
CA ILE A 520 -20.69 -8.83 -12.58
C ILE A 520 -20.72 -10.37 -12.48
N VAL A 521 -19.90 -10.94 -11.59
CA VAL A 521 -19.86 -12.38 -11.31
C VAL A 521 -21.17 -12.83 -10.66
N GLY A 522 -21.59 -12.15 -9.59
CA GLY A 522 -22.86 -12.42 -8.90
C GLY A 522 -24.07 -12.22 -9.81
N TRP A 523 -24.08 -11.13 -10.60
CA TRP A 523 -25.12 -10.85 -11.59
C TRP A 523 -25.25 -11.97 -12.61
N ARG A 524 -24.13 -12.48 -13.15
CA ARG A 524 -24.15 -13.55 -14.14
C ARG A 524 -24.64 -14.87 -13.54
N ILE A 525 -24.24 -15.19 -12.32
CA ILE A 525 -24.72 -16.39 -11.60
C ILE A 525 -26.23 -16.33 -11.41
N ASP A 526 -26.76 -15.18 -11.00
CA ASP A 526 -28.20 -15.02 -10.77
C ASP A 526 -29.01 -15.04 -12.08
N HIS A 527 -28.48 -14.44 -13.16
CA HIS A 527 -29.11 -14.54 -14.49
C HIS A 527 -29.09 -15.97 -15.03
N GLY A 528 -28.01 -16.72 -14.78
CA GLY A 528 -27.92 -18.14 -15.15
C GLY A 528 -28.96 -18.98 -14.42
N LYS A 529 -29.17 -18.75 -13.12
CA LYS A 529 -30.23 -19.42 -12.35
C LYS A 529 -31.63 -19.06 -12.86
N LEU A 530 -31.86 -17.79 -13.21
CA LEU A 530 -33.13 -17.33 -13.79
C LEU A 530 -33.41 -18.02 -15.12
N LEU A 531 -32.43 -18.10 -16.03
CA LEU A 531 -32.52 -18.82 -17.30
C LEU A 531 -32.84 -20.32 -17.11
N ILE A 532 -32.19 -20.99 -16.16
CA ILE A 532 -32.47 -22.39 -15.85
C ILE A 532 -33.90 -22.56 -15.30
N GLN A 533 -34.39 -21.63 -14.49
CA GLN A 533 -35.76 -21.64 -13.98
C GLN A 533 -36.79 -21.36 -15.08
N THR A 534 -36.54 -20.43 -15.99
CA THR A 534 -37.41 -20.16 -17.14
C THR A 534 -37.47 -21.36 -18.09
N VAL A 535 -36.35 -22.02 -18.36
CA VAL A 535 -36.31 -23.23 -19.20
C VAL A 535 -37.01 -24.42 -18.52
N ARG A 536 -36.97 -24.52 -17.18
CA ARG A 536 -37.73 -25.54 -16.43
C ARG A 536 -39.23 -25.23 -16.32
N GLY A 537 -39.62 -23.95 -16.37
CA GLY A 537 -41.03 -23.53 -16.37
C GLY A 537 -41.72 -23.61 -17.73
N CYS A 538 -40.96 -23.81 -18.81
CA CYS A 538 -41.46 -24.04 -20.17
C CYS A 538 -41.50 -25.52 -20.58
N ARG A 539 -41.35 -26.47 -19.64
CA ARG A 539 -41.54 -27.91 -19.87
C ARG A 539 -42.83 -28.42 -19.25
#